data_AF-A0A0S2TF35-F1
#
_entry.id   AF-A0A0S2TF35-F1
#
_cell.length_a   1.000
_cell.length_b   1.000
_cell.length_c   1.000
_cell.angle_alpha   90.00
_cell.angle_beta   90.00
_cell.angle_gamma   90.00
#
_symmetry.space_group_name_H-M   'P 1'
#
loop_
_entity.id
_entity.type
_entity.pdbx_description
1 polymer ?
#
loop_
_entity_poly.entity_id
_entity_poly.type
_entity_poly.pdbx_seq_one_letter_code
_entity_poly.pdbx_strand_id
1 'polypeptide(L)'
;MAGKITPSPLPASPVVDSAEAFGAFVRSLRTQQQLRIDDAAALCGVSVQLLSDLENGSRSVGLDKALAVARQLGLTLLAVPKSEQPQAIAAIKRQSL
;
A
#
# COMPACT_ATOMS: atom_id res chain seq x y z
N MET A 1 -25.38 -2.96 -2.84
CA MET A 1 -25.41 -1.67 -3.57
C MET A 1 -23.98 -1.17 -3.73
N ALA A 2 -23.61 -0.62 -4.88
CA ALA A 2 -22.25 -0.16 -5.13
C ALA A 2 -21.97 1.12 -4.32
N GLY A 3 -21.17 1.00 -3.25
CA GLY A 3 -20.64 2.17 -2.55
C GLY A 3 -19.72 2.94 -3.49
N LYS A 4 -19.82 4.27 -3.51
CA LYS A 4 -18.95 5.11 -4.32
C LYS A 4 -17.51 4.98 -3.82
N ILE A 5 -16.57 4.69 -4.72
CA ILE A 5 -15.14 4.70 -4.40
C ILE A 5 -14.66 6.14 -4.45
N THR A 6 -14.01 6.59 -3.38
CA THR A 6 -13.32 7.88 -3.34
C THR A 6 -11.82 7.61 -3.42
N PRO A 7 -11.14 8.03 -4.49
CA PRO A 7 -9.68 7.91 -4.61
C PRO A 7 -8.98 8.59 -3.43
N SER A 8 -8.07 7.86 -2.80
CA SER A 8 -7.21 8.40 -1.75
C SER A 8 -5.85 8.81 -2.33
N PRO A 9 -5.30 9.98 -1.98
CA PRO A 9 -3.97 10.37 -2.43
C PRO A 9 -2.90 9.46 -1.83
N LEU A 10 -1.76 9.33 -2.51
CA LEU A 10 -0.60 8.63 -1.93
C LEU A 10 -0.10 9.37 -0.69
N PRO A 11 0.43 8.65 0.33
CA PRO A 11 1.12 9.28 1.45
C PRO A 11 2.25 10.22 0.99
N ALA A 12 2.41 11.35 1.67
CA ALA A 12 3.39 12.37 1.30
C ALA A 12 4.85 11.93 1.50
N SER A 13 5.08 10.99 2.42
CA SER A 13 6.39 10.40 2.69
C SER A 13 6.46 9.01 2.07
N PRO A 14 7.53 8.67 1.33
CA PRO A 14 7.76 7.32 0.81
C PRO A 14 8.21 6.32 1.89
N VAL A 15 8.39 6.78 3.13
CA VAL A 15 8.84 5.94 4.25
C VAL A 15 7.67 5.13 4.81
N VAL A 16 7.87 3.82 4.93
CA VAL A 16 6.95 2.89 5.59
C VAL A 16 7.61 2.39 6.87
N ASP A 17 7.18 2.92 8.01
CA ASP A 17 7.70 2.58 9.34
C ASP A 17 6.65 1.92 10.25
N SER A 18 5.40 1.82 9.79
CA SER A 18 4.31 1.15 10.49
C SER A 18 3.37 0.38 9.55
N ALA A 19 2.51 -0.47 10.12
CA ALA A 19 1.48 -1.18 9.37
C ALA A 19 0.43 -0.23 8.78
N GLU A 20 0.09 0.85 9.48
CA GLU A 20 -0.82 1.90 9.01
C GLU A 20 -0.21 2.68 7.84
N ALA A 21 1.08 3.01 7.91
CA ALA A 21 1.79 3.64 6.80
C ALA A 21 1.77 2.76 5.55
N PHE A 22 2.04 1.46 5.72
CA PHE A 22 1.94 0.48 4.64
C PHE A 22 0.51 0.38 4.08
N GLY A 23 -0.48 0.24 4.97
CA GLY A 23 -1.89 0.14 4.63
C GLY A 23 -2.42 1.34 3.86
N ALA A 24 -1.94 2.54 4.19
CA ALA A 24 -2.29 3.75 3.47
C ALA A 24 -1.84 3.70 2.00
N PHE A 25 -0.62 3.23 1.71
CA PHE A 25 -0.17 3.03 0.32
C PHE A 25 -1.05 2.03 -0.43
N VAL A 26 -1.33 0.88 0.19
CA VAL A 26 -2.20 -0.17 -0.38
C VAL A 26 -3.58 0.40 -0.72
N ARG A 27 -4.20 1.11 0.22
CA ARG A 27 -5.52 1.73 0.04
C ARG A 27 -5.52 2.79 -1.06
N SER A 28 -4.50 3.65 -1.10
CA SER A 28 -4.40 4.70 -2.12
C SER A 28 -4.28 4.10 -3.51
N LEU A 29 -3.42 3.09 -3.70
CA LEU A 29 -3.28 2.41 -4.98
C LEU A 29 -4.56 1.67 -5.40
N ARG A 30 -5.21 0.96 -4.47
CA ARG A 30 -6.50 0.30 -4.75
C ARG A 30 -7.56 1.30 -5.20
N THR A 31 -7.75 2.38 -4.44
CA THR A 31 -8.82 3.35 -4.70
C THR A 31 -8.56 4.20 -5.94
N GLN A 32 -7.30 4.48 -6.27
CA GLN A 32 -6.92 5.13 -7.53
C GLN A 32 -7.23 4.25 -8.76
N GLN A 33 -7.12 2.93 -8.61
CA GLN A 33 -7.52 1.95 -9.63
C GLN A 33 -9.05 1.73 -9.69
N GLN A 34 -9.85 2.47 -8.91
CA GLN A 34 -11.30 2.31 -8.85
C GLN A 34 -11.75 0.89 -8.46
N LEU A 35 -10.94 0.18 -7.66
CA LEU A 35 -11.28 -1.15 -7.19
C LEU A 35 -12.03 -1.08 -5.86
N ARG A 36 -13.16 -1.79 -5.77
CA ARG A 36 -13.79 -2.06 -4.48
C ARG A 36 -12.92 -3.03 -3.68
N ILE A 37 -13.12 -3.06 -2.37
CA ILE A 37 -12.30 -3.92 -1.50
C ILE A 37 -12.54 -5.41 -1.75
N ASP A 38 -13.76 -5.80 -2.15
CA ASP A 38 -14.10 -7.16 -2.54
C ASP A 38 -13.45 -7.56 -3.88
N ASP A 39 -13.50 -6.68 -4.88
CA ASP A 39 -12.83 -6.91 -6.16
C ASP A 39 -11.31 -7.01 -6.00
N ALA A 40 -10.71 -6.10 -5.23
CA ALA A 40 -9.27 -6.11 -4.96
C ALA A 40 -8.84 -7.35 -4.14
N ALA A 41 -9.63 -7.76 -3.15
CA ALA A 41 -9.34 -8.96 -2.37
C ALA A 41 -9.37 -10.22 -3.26
N ALA A 42 -10.36 -10.33 -4.16
CA ALA A 42 -10.43 -11.40 -5.14
C ALA A 42 -9.22 -11.39 -6.10
N LEU A 43 -8.84 -10.23 -6.64
CA LEU A 43 -7.67 -10.06 -7.51
C LEU A 43 -6.36 -10.43 -6.80
N CYS A 44 -6.24 -10.13 -5.51
CA CYS A 44 -5.05 -10.46 -4.70
C CYS A 44 -5.09 -11.87 -4.10
N GLY A 45 -6.17 -12.63 -4.29
CA GLY A 45 -6.31 -13.98 -3.71
C GLY A 45 -6.37 -13.99 -2.17
N VAL A 46 -6.93 -12.96 -1.54
CA VAL A 46 -7.06 -12.83 -0.08
C VAL A 46 -8.52 -12.62 0.35
N SER A 47 -8.81 -12.75 1.65
CA SER A 47 -10.13 -12.39 2.16
C SER A 47 -10.32 -10.88 2.23
N VAL A 48 -11.57 -10.42 2.11
CA VAL A 48 -11.93 -9.00 2.29
C VAL A 48 -11.49 -8.47 3.65
N GLN A 49 -11.64 -9.28 4.69
CA GLN A 49 -11.20 -8.93 6.04
C GLN A 49 -9.68 -8.72 6.10
N LEU A 50 -8.89 -9.60 5.45
CA LEU A 50 -7.44 -9.45 5.43
C LEU A 50 -7.01 -8.16 4.72
N LEU A 51 -7.60 -7.87 3.55
CA LEU A 51 -7.28 -6.63 2.83
C LEU A 51 -7.72 -5.40 3.64
N SER A 52 -8.86 -5.47 4.32
CA SER A 52 -9.32 -4.40 5.23
C SER A 52 -8.38 -4.21 6.41
N ASP A 53 -7.95 -5.30 7.05
CA ASP A 53 -7.01 -5.26 8.17
C ASP A 53 -5.65 -4.68 7.72
N LEU A 54 -5.21 -5.04 6.52
CA LEU A 54 -3.99 -4.53 5.92
C LEU A 54 -4.08 -3.02 5.64
N GLU A 55 -5.17 -2.56 5.02
CA GLU A 55 -5.35 -1.15 4.67
C GLU A 55 -5.47 -0.23 5.89
N ASN A 56 -6.01 -0.75 6.99
CA ASN A 56 -6.21 0.03 8.22
C ASN A 56 -5.08 -0.17 9.24
N GLY A 57 -4.16 -1.12 9.02
CA GLY A 57 -3.16 -1.51 10.02
C GLY A 57 -3.75 -2.12 11.30
N SER A 58 -5.03 -2.55 11.28
CA SER A 58 -5.79 -2.89 12.50
C SER A 58 -5.48 -4.28 13.07
N ARG A 59 -4.82 -5.14 12.29
CA ARG A 59 -4.41 -6.50 12.71
C ARG A 59 -3.13 -6.91 12.00
N SER A 60 -2.37 -7.81 12.62
CA SER A 60 -1.22 -8.44 11.98
C SER A 60 -1.64 -9.21 10.72
N VAL A 61 -0.99 -8.87 9.61
CA VAL A 61 -1.07 -9.59 8.35
C VAL A 61 0.31 -10.19 8.08
N GLY A 62 0.35 -11.45 7.61
CA GLY A 62 1.61 -12.09 7.25
C GLY A 62 2.37 -11.26 6.20
N LEU A 63 3.68 -11.07 6.41
CA LEU A 63 4.51 -10.24 5.55
C LEU A 63 4.49 -10.74 4.10
N ASP A 64 4.48 -12.04 3.90
CA ASP A 64 4.33 -12.70 2.59
C ASP A 64 3.05 -12.26 1.86
N LYS A 65 1.92 -12.25 2.55
CA LYS A 65 0.62 -11.81 2.01
C LYS A 65 0.58 -10.31 1.79
N ALA A 66 1.11 -9.52 2.72
CA ALA A 66 1.20 -8.07 2.58
C ALA A 66 2.02 -7.69 1.34
N LEU A 67 3.19 -8.31 1.15
CA LEU A 67 4.03 -8.10 -0.03
C LEU A 67 3.39 -8.61 -1.33
N ALA A 68 2.62 -9.70 -1.27
CA ALA A 68 1.87 -10.18 -2.44
C ALA A 68 0.80 -9.18 -2.87
N VAL A 69 -0.02 -8.69 -1.94
CA VAL A 69 -1.02 -7.63 -2.19
C VAL A 69 -0.36 -6.38 -2.74
N ALA A 70 0.74 -5.93 -2.13
CA ALA A 70 1.51 -4.79 -2.61
C ALA A 70 1.91 -4.95 -4.08
N ARG A 71 2.55 -6.07 -4.44
CA ARG A 71 2.94 -6.34 -5.84
C ARG A 71 1.74 -6.36 -6.78
N GLN A 72 0.65 -7.00 -6.38
CA GLN A 72 -0.57 -7.08 -7.20
C GLN A 72 -1.17 -5.71 -7.51
N LEU A 73 -1.09 -4.78 -6.55
CA LEU A 73 -1.59 -3.41 -6.68
C LEU A 73 -0.55 -2.41 -7.23
N GLY A 74 0.64 -2.87 -7.60
CA GLY A 74 1.70 -2.02 -8.15
C GLY A 74 2.54 -1.26 -7.12
N LEU A 75 2.51 -1.65 -5.85
CA LEU A 75 3.40 -1.13 -4.80
C LEU A 75 4.72 -1.91 -4.77
N THR A 76 5.83 -1.19 -4.77
CA THR A 76 7.18 -1.73 -4.56
C THR A 76 7.78 -1.18 -3.27
N LEU A 77 8.51 -2.03 -2.55
CA LEU A 77 9.31 -1.63 -1.38
C LEU A 77 10.80 -1.74 -1.70
N LEU A 78 11.57 -0.77 -1.21
CA LEU A 78 13.03 -0.76 -1.30
C LEU A 78 13.61 -0.97 0.10
N ALA A 79 14.50 -1.95 0.23
CA ALA A 79 15.29 -2.14 1.44
C ALA A 79 16.61 -1.38 1.30
N VAL A 80 16.87 -0.43 2.20
CA VAL A 80 18.10 0.36 2.25
C VAL A 80 18.60 0.46 3.70
N PRO A 81 19.91 0.59 3.94
CA PRO A 81 20.42 0.93 5.26
C PRO A 81 19.79 2.22 5.78
N LYS A 82 19.44 2.29 7.07
CA LYS A 82 18.80 3.47 7.66
C LYS A 82 19.66 4.74 7.53
N SER A 83 20.99 4.59 7.57
CA SER A 83 21.95 5.68 7.34
C SER A 83 21.90 6.25 5.93
N GLU A 84 21.47 5.46 4.95
CA GLU A 84 21.38 5.82 3.53
C GLU A 84 19.98 6.28 3.11
N GLN A 85 19.00 6.19 4.02
CA GLN A 85 17.61 6.55 3.77
C GLN A 85 17.43 7.99 3.26
N PRO A 86 18.13 9.02 3.81
CA PRO A 86 18.00 10.39 3.28
C PRO A 86 18.43 10.50 1.82
N GLN A 87 19.52 9.82 1.43
CA GLN A 87 20.00 9.81 0.05
C GLN A 87 19.02 9.07 -0.87
N ALA A 88 18.47 7.94 -0.44
CA ALA A 88 17.47 7.19 -1.20
C ALA A 88 16.19 8.01 -1.43
N ILE A 89 15.67 8.69 -0.40
CA ILE A 89 14.50 9.57 -0.53
C ILE A 89 14.77 10.72 -1.50
N ALA A 90 15.95 11.35 -1.43
CA ALA A 90 16.33 12.43 -2.33
C ALA A 90 16.44 11.96 -3.80
N ALA A 91 16.90 10.72 -4.03
CA ALA A 91 16.97 10.13 -5.36
C ALA A 91 15.57 9.87 -5.95
N ILE A 92 14.62 9.36 -5.15
CA ILE A 92 13.24 9.13 -5.58
C ILE A 92 12.55 10.45 -5.98
N LYS A 93 12.70 11.50 -5.15
CA LYS A 93 12.08 12.81 -5.42
C LYS A 93 12.58 13.50 -6.70
N ARG A 94 13.84 13.28 -7.08
CA ARG A 94 14.41 13.87 -8.31
C ARG A 94 13.82 13.32 -9.61
N GLN A 95 13.23 12.12 -9.59
CA GLN A 95 12.66 11.49 -10.78
C GLN A 95 11.17 11.80 -10.97
N SER A 96 10.52 12.40 -9.97
CA SER A 96 9.08 12.75 -10.00
C SER A 96 8.81 14.23 -10.32
N LEU A 97 9.82 14.97 -10.79
CA LEU A 97 9.74 16.36 -11.25
C LEU A 97 10.01 16.44 -12.75
#